data_AF-A0A820CJI0-F1
#
_entry.id   AF-A0A820CJI0-F1
#
_cell.length_a   1.000
_cell.length_b   1.000
_cell.length_c   1.000
_cell.angle_alpha   90.00
_cell.angle_beta   90.00
_cell.angle_gamma   90.00
#
_symmetry.space_group_name_H-M   'P 1'
#
loop_
_entity.id
_entity.type
_entity.pdbx_description
1 polymer ?
#
loop_
_entity_poly.entity_id
_entity_poly.type
_entity_poly.pdbx_seq_one_letter_code
_entity_poly.pdbx_strand_id
1 'polypeptide(L)'
;STTITSSSTIPILNICAQKTLQLTGSSSSSLVVDSSVMCPQTTTVKASDATLIPNLCASSQLTIQAANTASISINNTWPCPQSTTITSSSTIPILNFCAQKTLELTSNGSSILNVDSTVQCSQNTSVTASGTSMITNLCATMQLTIQAIDMTNVSINQTWPCPTYVSVNSSSNLSISGICAYNQLQMYVHKTSGLIINSSIVCPDITYVVASEQAYITNLCANVELDVEVYDLAIVQSNTSWLCPQKTVVTATNVNNTLSFCALNTMIVNVINSTFVYNSTQPCPTNFTITASNGSNVFNVCSSMNTDIYAKNSTVLTDEFRCSSVVNVTATDLAVVYVCATSAIYAVASFNATIYYKGPLASNSSIDGSEIIPWV
;
A
#
# COMPACT_ATOMS: atom_id res chain seq x y z
N SER A 1 -28.49 -5.67 33.63
CA SER A 1 -27.98 -4.64 32.71
C SER A 1 -27.96 -3.33 33.46
N THR A 2 -27.03 -2.44 33.14
CA THR A 2 -26.82 -1.17 33.84
C THR A 2 -26.70 -0.06 32.80
N THR A 3 -27.47 1.02 32.96
CA THR A 3 -27.40 2.21 32.10
C THR A 3 -27.13 3.42 32.98
N ILE A 4 -26.10 4.19 32.63
CA ILE A 4 -25.68 5.38 33.37
C ILE A 4 -25.58 6.54 32.39
N THR A 5 -26.21 7.64 32.75
CA THR A 5 -26.10 8.91 32.03
C THR A 5 -25.58 9.96 33.01
N SER A 6 -24.40 10.51 32.76
CA SER A 6 -23.85 11.63 33.52
C SER A 6 -23.64 12.84 32.63
N SER A 7 -24.18 13.96 33.07
CA SER A 7 -23.93 15.29 32.50
C SER A 7 -23.29 16.22 33.53
N SER A 8 -22.70 15.65 34.59
CA SER A 8 -22.09 16.40 35.68
C SER A 8 -20.64 15.97 35.89
N THR A 9 -19.85 16.85 36.49
CA THR A 9 -18.46 16.57 36.88
C THR A 9 -18.33 15.63 38.08
N ILE A 10 -19.46 15.20 38.68
CA ILE A 10 -19.45 14.29 39.82
C ILE A 10 -18.99 12.90 39.34
N PRO A 11 -17.92 12.35 39.90
CA PRO A 11 -17.46 11.02 39.52
C PRO A 11 -18.47 9.96 39.94
N ILE A 12 -18.88 9.12 39.00
CA ILE A 12 -19.63 7.89 39.31
C ILE A 12 -18.60 6.77 39.40
N LEU A 13 -18.50 6.14 40.56
CA LEU A 13 -17.51 5.09 40.85
C LEU A 13 -18.19 3.73 40.99
N ASN A 14 -17.42 2.66 40.83
CA ASN A 14 -17.79 1.27 41.12
C ASN A 14 -19.00 0.75 40.33
N ILE A 15 -19.01 1.08 39.04
CA ILE A 15 -20.06 0.65 38.10
C ILE A 15 -19.88 -0.83 37.75
N CYS A 16 -20.91 -1.66 38.02
CA CYS A 16 -20.91 -3.09 37.71
C CYS A 16 -22.08 -3.48 36.79
N ALA A 17 -21.84 -4.39 35.84
CA ALA A 17 -22.88 -5.06 35.06
C ALA A 17 -22.43 -6.46 34.61
N GLN A 18 -23.35 -7.43 34.57
CA GLN A 18 -23.03 -8.79 34.09
C GLN A 18 -23.28 -8.98 32.59
N LYS A 19 -24.43 -8.52 32.08
CA LYS A 19 -24.79 -8.66 30.65
C LYS A 19 -24.40 -7.42 29.86
N THR A 20 -25.07 -6.30 30.13
CA THR A 20 -24.91 -5.07 29.36
C THR A 20 -24.60 -3.89 30.26
N LEU A 21 -23.57 -3.14 29.91
CA LEU A 21 -23.23 -1.83 30.48
C LEU A 21 -23.38 -0.76 29.40
N GLN A 22 -24.20 0.26 29.65
CA GLN A 22 -24.34 1.43 28.79
C GLN A 22 -23.93 2.68 29.55
N LEU A 23 -22.94 3.40 29.05
CA LEU A 23 -22.45 4.66 29.62
C LEU A 23 -22.70 5.78 28.63
N THR A 24 -23.36 6.84 29.09
CA THR A 24 -23.48 8.10 28.38
C THR A 24 -22.86 9.20 29.24
N GLY A 25 -21.81 9.85 28.75
CA GLY A 25 -21.12 10.93 29.46
C GLY A 25 -21.02 12.20 28.62
N SER A 26 -21.24 13.36 29.25
CA SER A 26 -21.05 14.68 28.64
C SER A 26 -20.47 15.67 29.66
N SER A 27 -20.11 16.87 29.20
CA SER A 27 -19.78 18.02 30.08
C SER A 27 -18.68 17.74 31.11
N SER A 28 -17.58 17.13 30.68
CA SER A 28 -16.41 16.76 31.50
C SER A 28 -16.73 15.76 32.62
N SER A 29 -17.71 14.87 32.38
CA SER A 29 -18.05 13.81 33.32
C SER A 29 -16.90 12.81 33.54
N SER A 30 -16.81 12.28 34.75
CA SER A 30 -15.88 11.21 35.10
C SER A 30 -16.67 9.96 35.47
N LEU A 31 -16.51 8.89 34.69
CA LEU A 31 -17.23 7.63 34.87
C LEU A 31 -16.23 6.50 35.11
N VAL A 32 -15.99 6.15 36.37
CA VAL A 32 -15.02 5.11 36.73
C VAL A 32 -15.75 3.78 36.87
N VAL A 33 -15.43 2.86 35.95
CA VAL A 33 -15.90 1.48 36.02
C VAL A 33 -14.91 0.69 36.88
N ASP A 34 -15.30 0.28 38.09
CA ASP A 34 -14.50 -0.68 38.86
C ASP A 34 -14.89 -2.09 38.42
N SER A 35 -14.23 -2.56 37.36
CA SER A 35 -14.52 -3.84 36.72
C SER A 35 -13.67 -4.99 37.25
N SER A 36 -12.94 -4.79 38.36
CA SER A 36 -11.94 -5.72 38.90
C SER A 36 -12.45 -7.13 39.23
N VAL A 37 -13.76 -7.39 39.17
CA VAL A 37 -14.38 -8.68 39.51
C VAL A 37 -15.04 -9.39 38.32
N MET A 38 -15.78 -8.71 37.43
CA MET A 38 -16.37 -9.32 36.22
C MET A 38 -16.66 -8.28 35.12
N CYS A 39 -16.22 -8.58 33.90
CA CYS A 39 -16.52 -7.75 32.73
C CYS A 39 -17.90 -8.07 32.14
N PRO A 40 -18.72 -7.04 31.81
CA PRO A 40 -19.99 -7.23 31.11
C PRO A 40 -19.79 -8.01 29.80
N GLN A 41 -20.79 -8.75 29.34
CA GLN A 41 -20.76 -9.32 27.98
C GLN A 41 -20.63 -8.22 26.92
N THR A 42 -21.40 -7.16 27.07
CA THR A 42 -21.44 -6.02 26.13
C THR A 42 -21.28 -4.70 26.88
N THR A 43 -20.37 -3.84 26.42
CA THR A 43 -20.23 -2.48 26.94
C THR A 43 -20.37 -1.48 25.80
N THR A 44 -21.27 -0.52 25.95
CA THR A 44 -21.47 0.58 25.00
C THR A 44 -21.22 1.91 25.69
N VAL A 45 -20.41 2.74 25.05
CA VAL A 45 -20.01 4.05 25.54
C VAL A 45 -20.38 5.09 24.52
N LYS A 46 -21.10 6.13 24.95
CA LYS A 46 -21.35 7.36 24.19
C LYS A 46 -20.82 8.52 25.01
N ALA A 47 -19.77 9.18 24.53
CA ALA A 47 -19.10 10.23 25.29
C ALA A 47 -18.90 11.51 24.46
N SER A 48 -19.13 12.65 25.10
CA SER A 48 -18.83 13.99 24.57
C SER A 48 -18.09 14.88 25.58
N ASP A 49 -17.51 15.98 25.09
CA ASP A 49 -16.99 17.12 25.85
C ASP A 49 -16.07 16.74 27.05
N ALA A 50 -14.83 16.32 26.79
CA ALA A 50 -13.82 15.90 27.78
C ALA A 50 -14.22 14.79 28.80
N THR A 51 -15.14 13.88 28.46
CA THR A 51 -15.53 12.76 29.35
C THR A 51 -14.41 11.72 29.54
N LEU A 52 -14.05 11.43 30.79
CA LEU A 52 -13.03 10.44 31.18
C LEU A 52 -13.68 9.13 31.66
N ILE A 53 -13.33 8.00 31.04
CA ILE A 53 -13.91 6.67 31.36
C ILE A 53 -12.82 5.60 31.49
N PRO A 54 -12.11 5.53 32.63
CA PRO A 54 -11.06 4.54 32.84
C PRO A 54 -11.66 3.15 33.09
N ASN A 55 -10.84 2.11 32.88
CA ASN A 55 -11.12 0.72 33.27
C ASN A 55 -12.37 0.10 32.64
N LEU A 56 -12.72 0.54 31.42
CA LEU A 56 -13.73 -0.11 30.61
C LEU A 56 -13.31 -1.52 30.26
N CYS A 57 -14.25 -2.45 30.31
CA CYS A 57 -14.03 -3.78 29.79
C CYS A 57 -15.33 -4.41 29.25
N ALA A 58 -15.17 -5.43 28.42
CA ALA A 58 -16.24 -6.28 27.92
C ALA A 58 -15.65 -7.66 27.57
N SER A 59 -16.41 -8.73 27.77
CA SER A 59 -15.98 -10.09 27.41
C SER A 59 -16.33 -10.47 25.96
N SER A 60 -17.39 -9.89 25.39
CA SER A 60 -17.81 -10.17 24.00
C SER A 60 -17.67 -8.95 23.10
N GLN A 61 -18.34 -7.84 23.42
CA GLN A 61 -18.41 -6.68 22.52
C GLN A 61 -18.18 -5.35 23.27
N LEU A 62 -17.28 -4.53 22.74
CA LEU A 62 -17.06 -3.16 23.16
C LEU A 62 -17.42 -2.20 22.02
N THR A 63 -18.27 -1.22 22.29
CA THR A 63 -18.62 -0.17 21.32
C THR A 63 -18.39 1.20 21.94
N ILE A 64 -17.57 2.03 21.31
CA ILE A 64 -17.29 3.39 21.75
C ILE A 64 -17.68 4.36 20.65
N GLN A 65 -18.56 5.30 20.99
CA GLN A 65 -18.93 6.41 20.14
C GLN A 65 -18.51 7.70 20.83
N ALA A 66 -17.51 8.35 20.25
CA ALA A 66 -16.88 9.53 20.78
C ALA A 66 -17.18 10.72 19.86
N ALA A 67 -17.79 11.77 20.42
CA ALA A 67 -18.15 12.99 19.69
C ALA A 67 -17.62 14.22 20.43
N ASN A 68 -17.38 15.34 19.71
CA ASN A 68 -16.80 16.58 20.27
C ASN A 68 -15.44 16.34 20.97
N THR A 69 -14.84 17.31 21.66
CA THR A 69 -13.49 17.23 22.25
C THR A 69 -13.40 16.32 23.50
N ALA A 70 -13.88 15.07 23.42
CA ALA A 70 -13.94 14.11 24.52
C ALA A 70 -12.71 13.22 24.64
N SER A 71 -11.82 13.47 25.59
CA SER A 71 -10.69 12.56 25.87
C SER A 71 -11.14 11.26 26.55
N ILE A 72 -11.43 10.21 25.77
CA ILE A 72 -11.76 8.88 26.31
C ILE A 72 -10.47 8.06 26.51
N SER A 73 -9.88 8.15 27.70
CA SER A 73 -8.79 7.24 28.08
C SER A 73 -9.36 5.91 28.53
N ILE A 74 -9.19 4.87 27.71
CA ILE A 74 -9.55 3.50 28.05
C ILE A 74 -8.31 2.83 28.59
N ASN A 75 -8.16 2.82 29.91
CA ASN A 75 -7.06 2.08 30.51
C ASN A 75 -7.50 0.64 30.76
N ASN A 76 -6.92 -0.29 30.02
CA ASN A 76 -6.90 -1.73 30.29
C ASN A 76 -8.23 -2.49 30.11
N THR A 77 -8.53 -2.86 28.86
CA THR A 77 -9.59 -3.83 28.53
C THR A 77 -9.07 -5.25 28.73
N TRP A 78 -8.87 -5.67 29.98
CA TRP A 78 -8.62 -7.09 30.29
C TRP A 78 -9.88 -7.74 30.88
N PRO A 79 -10.40 -8.83 30.30
CA PRO A 79 -9.93 -9.50 29.07
C PRO A 79 -10.25 -8.70 27.79
N CYS A 80 -9.46 -8.91 26.73
CA CYS A 80 -9.74 -8.35 25.41
C CYS A 80 -11.08 -8.89 24.88
N PRO A 81 -12.03 -8.04 24.46
CA PRO A 81 -13.31 -8.49 23.92
C PRO A 81 -13.13 -9.25 22.60
N GLN A 82 -14.11 -10.08 22.23
CA GLN A 82 -14.12 -10.73 20.91
C GLN A 82 -14.14 -9.67 19.78
N SER A 83 -14.93 -8.60 19.96
CA SER A 83 -15.08 -7.52 18.99
C SER A 83 -15.03 -6.15 19.65
N THR A 84 -14.31 -5.21 19.03
CA THR A 84 -14.27 -3.80 19.42
C THR A 84 -14.60 -2.92 18.22
N THR A 85 -15.57 -2.02 18.38
CA THR A 85 -15.93 -1.01 17.38
C THR A 85 -15.78 0.37 17.99
N ILE A 86 -15.03 1.23 17.31
CA ILE A 86 -14.76 2.60 17.76
C ILE A 86 -15.15 3.55 16.64
N THR A 87 -15.97 4.55 16.97
CA THR A 87 -16.30 5.65 16.08
C THR A 87 -15.94 6.96 16.76
N SER A 88 -15.02 7.72 16.15
CA SER A 88 -14.58 9.04 16.61
C SER A 88 -14.83 10.08 15.53
N SER A 89 -15.25 11.28 15.92
CA SER A 89 -15.47 12.41 15.00
C SER A 89 -14.66 13.67 15.33
N SER A 90 -13.61 13.56 16.16
CA SER A 90 -12.90 14.70 16.76
C SER A 90 -11.53 14.30 17.33
N THR A 91 -10.74 15.29 17.76
CA THR A 91 -9.40 15.20 18.39
C THR A 91 -9.40 14.44 19.71
N ILE A 92 -9.66 13.13 19.63
CA ILE A 92 -9.79 12.27 20.78
C ILE A 92 -8.66 11.25 20.79
N PRO A 93 -7.77 11.27 21.80
CA PRO A 93 -6.93 10.12 22.12
C PRO A 93 -7.80 9.01 22.70
N ILE A 94 -8.11 8.00 21.88
CA ILE A 94 -8.60 6.70 22.39
C ILE A 94 -7.37 5.82 22.48
N LEU A 95 -7.00 5.48 23.71
CA LEU A 95 -5.79 4.71 24.02
C LEU A 95 -6.19 3.31 24.50
N ASN A 96 -5.31 2.35 24.29
CA ASN A 96 -5.29 1.03 24.95
C ASN A 96 -6.54 0.15 24.85
N PHE A 97 -7.10 0.06 23.65
CA PHE A 97 -8.11 -0.95 23.31
C PHE A 97 -7.49 -2.12 22.54
N CYS A 98 -8.11 -3.29 22.68
CA CYS A 98 -7.77 -4.50 21.93
C CYS A 98 -9.03 -5.23 21.46
N ALA A 99 -8.85 -6.23 20.59
CA ALA A 99 -9.89 -7.18 20.21
C ALA A 99 -9.25 -8.52 19.85
N GLN A 100 -9.97 -9.62 20.06
CA GLN A 100 -9.49 -10.96 19.70
C GLN A 100 -9.75 -11.30 18.24
N LYS A 101 -10.95 -11.00 17.73
CA LYS A 101 -11.38 -11.38 16.37
C LYS A 101 -11.49 -10.18 15.44
N THR A 102 -12.20 -9.15 15.88
CA THR A 102 -12.52 -8.01 15.01
C THR A 102 -12.28 -6.69 15.72
N LEU A 103 -11.47 -5.85 15.10
CA LEU A 103 -11.27 -4.47 15.48
C LEU A 103 -11.73 -3.57 14.34
N GLU A 104 -12.75 -2.75 14.58
CA GLU A 104 -13.27 -1.78 13.61
C GLU A 104 -13.07 -0.36 14.12
N LEU A 105 -12.38 0.45 13.34
CA LEU A 105 -12.09 1.84 13.63
C LEU A 105 -12.70 2.72 12.57
N THR A 106 -13.59 3.62 12.96
CA THR A 106 -14.09 4.70 12.12
C THR A 106 -13.64 6.02 12.72
N SER A 107 -12.88 6.77 11.94
CA SER A 107 -12.27 8.03 12.36
C SER A 107 -12.68 9.13 11.40
N ASN A 108 -13.35 10.16 11.90
CA ASN A 108 -13.76 11.32 11.11
C ASN A 108 -13.18 12.60 11.71
N GLY A 109 -12.90 13.61 10.88
CA GLY A 109 -12.34 14.88 11.35
C GLY A 109 -10.90 14.73 11.86
N SER A 110 -10.54 15.45 12.91
CA SER A 110 -9.16 15.54 13.42
C SER A 110 -8.82 14.50 14.50
N SER A 111 -9.03 13.19 14.31
CA SER A 111 -8.91 12.21 15.41
C SER A 111 -7.49 11.66 15.66
N ILE A 112 -7.18 11.22 16.89
CA ILE A 112 -5.92 10.55 17.24
C ILE A 112 -6.22 9.21 17.92
N LEU A 113 -6.22 8.10 17.19
CA LEU A 113 -6.49 6.78 17.74
C LEU A 113 -5.17 6.04 18.00
N ASN A 114 -4.96 5.55 19.23
CA ASN A 114 -3.80 4.72 19.56
C ASN A 114 -4.28 3.34 20.02
N VAL A 115 -4.01 2.33 19.19
CA VAL A 115 -4.33 0.93 19.51
C VAL A 115 -3.25 0.39 20.43
N ASP A 116 -3.60 -0.29 21.52
CA ASP A 116 -2.58 -1.05 22.26
C ASP A 116 -2.50 -2.47 21.73
N SER A 117 -1.63 -2.64 20.76
CA SER A 117 -1.30 -3.93 20.17
C SER A 117 -0.30 -4.74 20.98
N THR A 118 0.24 -4.21 22.10
CA THR A 118 1.26 -4.91 22.89
C THR A 118 0.69 -6.09 23.67
N VAL A 119 -0.63 -6.11 23.88
CA VAL A 119 -1.33 -7.18 24.62
C VAL A 119 -1.80 -8.29 23.69
N GLN A 120 -2.53 -7.96 22.62
CA GLN A 120 -3.07 -8.92 21.66
C GLN A 120 -3.46 -8.24 20.35
N CYS A 121 -3.10 -8.88 19.23
CA CYS A 121 -3.53 -8.48 17.90
C CYS A 121 -4.82 -9.16 17.47
N SER A 122 -5.72 -8.38 16.88
CA SER A 122 -6.96 -8.89 16.32
C SER A 122 -6.68 -9.83 15.15
N GLN A 123 -7.60 -10.76 14.86
CA GLN A 123 -7.56 -11.51 13.60
C GLN A 123 -7.76 -10.56 12.42
N ASN A 124 -8.82 -9.77 12.48
CA ASN A 124 -9.19 -8.80 11.46
C ASN A 124 -9.21 -7.40 12.04
N THR A 125 -8.56 -6.46 11.36
CA THR A 125 -8.59 -5.04 11.70
C THR A 125 -9.04 -4.26 10.47
N SER A 126 -10.11 -3.47 10.62
CA SER A 126 -10.63 -2.60 9.58
C SER A 126 -10.60 -1.15 10.06
N VAL A 127 -10.08 -0.28 9.21
CA VAL A 127 -9.92 1.14 9.48
C VAL A 127 -10.58 1.93 8.37
N THR A 128 -11.53 2.79 8.72
CA THR A 128 -12.12 3.78 7.84
C THR A 128 -11.81 5.15 8.40
N ALA A 129 -10.99 5.92 7.70
CA ALA A 129 -10.52 7.22 8.18
C ALA A 129 -10.85 8.34 7.17
N SER A 130 -11.33 9.46 7.69
CA SER A 130 -11.54 10.74 7.00
C SER A 130 -11.03 11.91 7.86
N GLY A 131 -10.87 13.09 7.28
CA GLY A 131 -10.21 14.25 7.91
C GLY A 131 -8.73 14.06 8.31
N THR A 132 -8.24 14.78 9.31
CA THR A 132 -6.85 14.66 9.81
C THR A 132 -6.75 13.61 10.92
N SER A 133 -6.68 12.33 10.54
CA SER A 133 -6.66 11.21 11.49
C SER A 133 -5.26 10.62 11.70
N MET A 134 -4.79 10.47 12.93
CA MET A 134 -3.58 9.71 13.25
C MET A 134 -3.96 8.40 13.92
N ILE A 135 -3.54 7.26 13.37
CA ILE A 135 -3.88 5.94 13.90
C ILE A 135 -2.59 5.12 14.09
N THR A 136 -2.19 4.90 15.33
CA THR A 136 -0.91 4.23 15.63
C THR A 136 -1.10 2.83 16.18
N ASN A 137 -0.07 2.00 16.01
CA ASN A 137 0.08 0.68 16.60
C ASN A 137 -1.00 -0.32 16.16
N LEU A 138 -1.48 -0.18 14.92
CA LEU A 138 -2.38 -1.15 14.32
C LEU A 138 -1.67 -2.48 14.14
N CYS A 139 -2.39 -3.55 14.42
CA CYS A 139 -1.94 -4.88 14.07
C CYS A 139 -3.13 -5.78 13.72
N ALA A 140 -2.84 -6.81 12.95
CA ALA A 140 -3.76 -7.88 12.61
C ALA A 140 -2.96 -9.16 12.35
N THR A 141 -3.56 -10.32 12.58
CA THR A 141 -2.90 -11.62 12.30
C THR A 141 -3.38 -12.24 10.99
N MET A 142 -4.63 -11.97 10.57
CA MET A 142 -5.19 -12.46 9.31
C MET A 142 -5.31 -11.35 8.28
N GLN A 143 -6.11 -10.32 8.56
CA GLN A 143 -6.45 -9.29 7.57
C GLN A 143 -6.38 -7.88 8.17
N LEU A 144 -5.69 -6.97 7.49
CA LEU A 144 -5.73 -5.54 7.74
C LEU A 144 -6.34 -4.83 6.53
N THR A 145 -7.44 -4.10 6.74
CA THR A 145 -8.07 -3.27 5.72
C THR A 145 -8.02 -1.81 6.14
N ILE A 146 -7.50 -0.96 5.26
CA ILE A 146 -7.39 0.48 5.47
C ILE A 146 -8.13 1.17 4.33
N GLN A 147 -9.12 1.99 4.68
CA GLN A 147 -9.86 2.83 3.77
C GLN A 147 -9.71 4.29 4.20
N ALA A 148 -9.06 5.10 3.37
CA ALA A 148 -8.93 6.54 3.57
C ALA A 148 -9.80 7.30 2.57
N ILE A 149 -10.76 8.07 3.08
CA ILE A 149 -11.81 8.75 2.31
C ILE A 149 -11.75 10.25 2.60
N ASP A 150 -11.93 11.09 1.58
CA ASP A 150 -11.88 12.57 1.62
C ASP A 150 -10.54 13.20 2.03
N MET A 151 -10.28 14.48 1.70
CA MET A 151 -8.95 15.11 1.87
C MET A 151 -8.40 15.00 3.30
N THR A 152 -7.56 14.00 3.51
CA THR A 152 -7.05 13.60 4.82
C THR A 152 -5.54 13.68 4.88
N ASN A 153 -4.99 13.72 6.10
CA ASN A 153 -3.66 13.21 6.40
C ASN A 153 -3.87 12.04 7.34
N VAL A 154 -3.90 10.81 6.82
CA VAL A 154 -3.95 9.61 7.64
C VAL A 154 -2.53 9.12 7.88
N SER A 155 -2.10 9.03 9.13
CA SER A 155 -0.83 8.38 9.50
C SER A 155 -1.11 7.05 10.15
N ILE A 156 -0.65 5.96 9.53
CA ILE A 156 -0.75 4.61 10.08
C ILE A 156 0.65 4.07 10.33
N ASN A 157 0.93 3.73 11.59
CA ASN A 157 2.14 3.02 11.98
C ASN A 157 1.77 1.61 12.45
N GLN A 158 2.16 0.61 11.68
CA GLN A 158 1.88 -0.78 12.04
C GLN A 158 2.94 -1.31 13.00
N THR A 159 2.50 -2.09 13.98
CA THR A 159 3.36 -2.90 14.84
C THR A 159 3.20 -4.37 14.49
N TRP A 160 4.27 -5.15 14.69
CA TRP A 160 4.31 -6.59 14.46
C TRP A 160 3.26 -7.32 15.32
N PRO A 161 2.67 -8.45 14.88
CA PRO A 161 2.96 -9.26 13.68
C PRO A 161 2.40 -8.72 12.37
N CYS A 162 2.95 -9.21 11.26
CA CYS A 162 2.41 -8.95 9.93
C CYS A 162 1.15 -9.81 9.69
N PRO A 163 0.04 -9.23 9.19
CA PRO A 163 -1.12 -10.02 8.77
C PRO A 163 -0.80 -10.88 7.54
N THR A 164 -1.69 -11.84 7.27
CA THR A 164 -1.60 -12.63 6.03
C THR A 164 -1.93 -11.78 4.80
N TYR A 165 -2.95 -10.91 4.94
CA TYR A 165 -3.47 -10.05 3.87
C TYR A 165 -3.56 -8.60 4.33
N VAL A 166 -3.13 -7.69 3.47
CA VAL A 166 -3.34 -6.24 3.65
C VAL A 166 -4.01 -5.66 2.42
N SER A 167 -5.05 -4.86 2.64
CA SER A 167 -5.71 -4.09 1.59
C SER A 167 -5.74 -2.62 1.99
N VAL A 168 -5.22 -1.76 1.13
CA VAL A 168 -5.24 -0.30 1.28
C VAL A 168 -6.03 0.29 0.13
N ASN A 169 -7.06 1.07 0.44
CA ASN A 169 -7.78 1.86 -0.53
C ASN A 169 -7.79 3.32 -0.09
N SER A 170 -7.24 4.21 -0.91
CA SER A 170 -7.19 5.63 -0.63
C SER A 170 -7.73 6.43 -1.80
N SER A 171 -8.65 7.34 -1.53
CA SER A 171 -9.04 8.41 -2.45
C SER A 171 -8.46 9.77 -2.05
N SER A 172 -7.50 9.82 -1.13
CA SER A 172 -7.03 11.02 -0.42
C SER A 172 -5.59 10.92 0.12
N ASN A 173 -5.02 11.96 0.74
CA ASN A 173 -3.64 11.83 1.24
C ASN A 173 -3.60 10.82 2.40
N LEU A 174 -2.76 9.81 2.21
CA LEU A 174 -2.54 8.70 3.12
C LEU A 174 -1.04 8.49 3.23
N SER A 175 -0.53 8.45 4.46
CA SER A 175 0.85 8.14 4.78
C SER A 175 0.86 6.91 5.69
N ILE A 176 1.42 5.81 5.20
CA ILE A 176 1.50 4.56 5.97
C ILE A 176 2.97 4.20 6.15
N SER A 177 3.45 4.18 7.40
CA SER A 177 4.78 3.66 7.71
C SER A 177 4.71 2.25 8.28
N GLY A 178 5.64 1.39 7.86
CA GLY A 178 5.84 0.08 8.47
C GLY A 178 4.83 -0.98 8.07
N ILE A 179 4.14 -0.83 6.94
CA ILE A 179 3.18 -1.85 6.47
C ILE A 179 3.90 -3.15 6.08
N CYS A 180 3.28 -4.28 6.40
CA CYS A 180 3.78 -5.60 6.02
C CYS A 180 2.67 -6.62 5.87
N ALA A 181 2.94 -7.65 5.07
CA ALA A 181 2.05 -8.79 4.86
C ALA A 181 2.89 -10.05 4.60
N TYR A 182 2.38 -11.22 4.99
CA TYR A 182 3.04 -12.50 4.68
C TYR A 182 2.70 -13.00 3.28
N ASN A 183 1.42 -13.01 2.91
CA ASN A 183 0.99 -13.55 1.62
C ASN A 183 0.79 -12.44 0.60
N GLN A 184 -0.05 -11.45 0.92
CA GLN A 184 -0.48 -10.49 -0.08
C GLN A 184 -0.68 -9.06 0.46
N LEU A 185 -0.19 -8.10 -0.32
CA LEU A 185 -0.44 -6.67 -0.16
C LEU A 185 -1.16 -6.14 -1.42
N GLN A 186 -2.35 -5.57 -1.26
CA GLN A 186 -3.09 -4.90 -2.33
C GLN A 186 -3.28 -3.43 -2.01
N MET A 187 -3.00 -2.57 -2.97
CA MET A 187 -3.08 -1.12 -2.79
C MET A 187 -3.75 -0.45 -3.98
N TYR A 188 -4.78 0.33 -3.70
CA TYR A 188 -5.48 1.18 -4.66
C TYR A 188 -5.39 2.62 -4.15
N VAL A 189 -4.66 3.46 -4.87
CA VAL A 189 -4.27 4.79 -4.39
C VAL A 189 -4.59 5.82 -5.47
N HIS A 190 -5.58 6.65 -5.19
CA HIS A 190 -6.06 7.70 -6.07
C HIS A 190 -5.91 9.08 -5.39
N LYS A 191 -5.41 10.06 -6.16
CA LYS A 191 -5.40 11.50 -5.85
C LYS A 191 -4.47 11.93 -4.73
N THR A 192 -3.74 13.05 -4.95
CA THR A 192 -2.81 13.74 -4.03
C THR A 192 -2.51 12.94 -2.78
N SER A 193 -1.48 12.10 -2.82
CA SER A 193 -1.13 11.24 -1.70
C SER A 193 0.36 10.98 -1.71
N GLY A 194 1.07 11.64 -0.80
CA GLY A 194 2.39 11.20 -0.38
C GLY A 194 2.26 9.90 0.41
N LEU A 195 2.07 8.77 -0.27
CA LEU A 195 2.06 7.43 0.33
C LEU A 195 3.50 6.95 0.51
N ILE A 196 4.20 7.51 1.49
CA ILE A 196 5.51 7.00 1.86
C ILE A 196 5.32 5.66 2.57
N ILE A 197 5.21 4.59 1.79
CA ILE A 197 5.35 3.24 2.33
C ILE A 197 6.83 3.02 2.60
N ASN A 198 7.13 2.81 3.87
CA ASN A 198 8.38 2.21 4.25
C ASN A 198 8.03 0.77 4.62
N SER A 199 8.11 -0.13 3.64
CA SER A 199 7.78 -1.54 3.89
C SER A 199 8.68 -2.07 4.99
N SER A 200 8.09 -2.87 5.88
CA SER A 200 8.88 -3.53 6.92
C SER A 200 9.88 -4.54 6.33
N ILE A 201 10.70 -5.14 7.20
CA ILE A 201 11.64 -6.24 6.93
C ILE A 201 10.98 -7.46 6.22
N VAL A 202 9.66 -7.61 6.31
CA VAL A 202 8.92 -8.74 5.71
C VAL A 202 8.23 -8.31 4.41
N CYS A 203 8.64 -8.92 3.30
CA CYS A 203 7.99 -8.77 2.00
C CYS A 203 6.93 -9.86 1.81
N PRO A 204 5.73 -9.50 1.29
CA PRO A 204 4.71 -10.50 0.94
C PRO A 204 5.15 -11.33 -0.26
N ASP A 205 4.49 -12.47 -0.48
CA ASP A 205 4.68 -13.22 -1.72
C ASP A 205 4.20 -12.42 -2.94
N ILE A 206 3.05 -11.76 -2.82
CA ILE A 206 2.43 -11.00 -3.91
C ILE A 206 2.13 -9.57 -3.46
N THR A 207 2.57 -8.59 -4.26
CA THR A 207 2.19 -7.18 -4.10
C THR A 207 1.51 -6.69 -5.36
N TYR A 208 0.31 -6.13 -5.24
CA TYR A 208 -0.43 -5.48 -6.31
C TYR A 208 -0.70 -4.01 -5.97
N VAL A 209 -0.35 -3.11 -6.89
CA VAL A 209 -0.46 -1.66 -6.68
C VAL A 209 -1.10 -1.01 -7.89
N VAL A 210 -2.17 -0.27 -7.66
CA VAL A 210 -2.75 0.67 -8.63
C VAL A 210 -2.59 2.07 -8.07
N ALA A 211 -1.87 2.91 -8.80
CA ALA A 211 -1.57 4.28 -8.43
C ALA A 211 -2.00 5.21 -9.57
N SER A 212 -2.76 6.27 -9.24
CA SER A 212 -3.13 7.30 -10.21
C SER A 212 -2.91 8.71 -9.66
N GLU A 213 -2.91 9.70 -10.56
CA GLU A 213 -2.74 11.12 -10.24
C GLU A 213 -1.39 11.42 -9.55
N GLN A 214 -1.34 12.07 -8.38
CA GLN A 214 -0.09 12.40 -7.67
C GLN A 214 0.22 11.43 -6.52
N ALA A 215 0.10 10.14 -6.77
CA ALA A 215 0.50 9.12 -5.79
C ALA A 215 2.03 8.98 -5.76
N TYR A 216 2.64 9.02 -4.58
CA TYR A 216 4.06 8.72 -4.39
C TYR A 216 4.18 7.46 -3.55
N ILE A 217 4.72 6.36 -4.11
CA ILE A 217 4.88 5.07 -3.44
C ILE A 217 6.33 4.64 -3.54
N THR A 218 6.96 4.37 -2.40
CA THR A 218 8.35 3.93 -2.32
C THR A 218 8.47 2.62 -1.54
N ASN A 219 9.64 1.99 -1.61
CA ASN A 219 9.97 0.77 -0.88
C ASN A 219 8.96 -0.38 -1.07
N LEU A 220 8.44 -0.55 -2.28
CA LEU A 220 7.69 -1.77 -2.58
C LEU A 220 8.61 -2.97 -2.65
N CYS A 221 8.13 -4.11 -2.15
CA CYS A 221 8.78 -5.40 -2.30
C CYS A 221 7.77 -6.54 -2.40
N ALA A 222 8.23 -7.66 -2.96
CA ALA A 222 7.52 -8.93 -3.01
C ALA A 222 8.54 -10.08 -3.17
N ASN A 223 8.22 -11.28 -2.68
CA ASN A 223 9.08 -12.46 -2.86
C ASN A 223 8.86 -13.13 -4.21
N VAL A 224 7.59 -13.20 -4.67
CA VAL A 224 7.20 -13.94 -5.87
C VAL A 224 6.82 -12.97 -6.99
N GLU A 225 5.80 -12.13 -6.77
CA GLU A 225 5.22 -11.29 -7.82
C GLU A 225 4.95 -9.87 -7.35
N LEU A 226 5.43 -8.91 -8.13
CA LEU A 226 5.10 -7.49 -8.00
C LEU A 226 4.36 -7.03 -9.26
N ASP A 227 3.12 -6.59 -9.11
CA ASP A 227 2.31 -6.06 -10.20
C ASP A 227 1.91 -4.62 -9.88
N VAL A 228 2.21 -3.71 -10.81
CA VAL A 228 2.11 -2.27 -10.61
C VAL A 228 1.47 -1.61 -11.83
N GLU A 229 0.35 -0.95 -11.60
CA GLU A 229 -0.32 -0.09 -12.57
C GLU A 229 -0.18 1.38 -12.13
N VAL A 230 0.36 2.21 -13.00
CA VAL A 230 0.65 3.63 -12.76
C VAL A 230 -0.03 4.48 -13.82
N TYR A 231 -0.79 5.47 -13.39
CA TYR A 231 -1.50 6.41 -14.25
C TYR A 231 -1.16 7.87 -13.90
N ASP A 232 -1.10 8.71 -14.93
CA ASP A 232 -0.88 10.16 -14.83
C ASP A 232 0.41 10.52 -14.07
N LEU A 233 0.39 11.48 -13.14
CA LEU A 233 1.60 12.01 -12.48
C LEU A 233 2.18 11.10 -11.38
N ALA A 234 1.76 9.84 -11.30
CA ALA A 234 2.10 8.98 -10.17
C ALA A 234 3.56 8.54 -10.23
N ILE A 235 4.17 8.42 -9.06
CA ILE A 235 5.55 8.00 -8.86
C ILE A 235 5.52 6.72 -8.04
N VAL A 236 5.96 5.62 -8.64
CA VAL A 236 6.11 4.34 -7.94
C VAL A 236 7.53 3.85 -8.09
N GLN A 237 8.16 3.55 -6.95
CA GLN A 237 9.53 3.06 -6.87
C GLN A 237 9.59 1.85 -5.95
N SER A 238 10.14 0.74 -6.43
CA SER A 238 10.57 -0.35 -5.55
C SER A 238 11.93 -0.01 -4.95
N ASN A 239 12.13 -0.23 -3.65
CA ASN A 239 13.48 -0.09 -3.08
C ASN A 239 14.26 -1.36 -3.38
N THR A 240 15.23 -1.21 -4.27
CA THR A 240 15.98 -2.30 -4.89
C THR A 240 17.13 -2.82 -4.01
N SER A 241 17.25 -2.39 -2.76
CA SER A 241 18.47 -2.66 -2.00
C SER A 241 18.60 -4.09 -1.45
N TRP A 242 17.53 -4.91 -1.37
CA TRP A 242 17.63 -6.22 -0.70
C TRP A 242 16.90 -7.41 -1.35
N LEU A 243 15.77 -7.25 -2.06
CA LEU A 243 15.04 -8.37 -2.66
C LEU A 243 14.32 -7.95 -3.96
N CYS A 244 14.67 -8.60 -5.08
CA CYS A 244 13.90 -8.51 -6.32
C CYS A 244 12.93 -9.70 -6.41
N PRO A 245 11.66 -9.49 -6.79
CA PRO A 245 10.69 -10.57 -6.95
C PRO A 245 11.08 -11.49 -8.11
N GLN A 246 10.52 -12.69 -8.14
CA GLN A 246 10.69 -13.60 -9.29
C GLN A 246 10.10 -12.98 -10.57
N LYS A 247 8.95 -12.33 -10.45
CA LYS A 247 8.23 -11.68 -11.55
C LYS A 247 7.84 -10.25 -11.18
N THR A 248 8.06 -9.32 -12.12
CA THR A 248 7.54 -7.95 -12.03
C THR A 248 6.76 -7.58 -13.28
N VAL A 249 5.55 -7.07 -13.09
CA VAL A 249 4.71 -6.50 -14.15
C VAL A 249 4.52 -5.01 -13.85
N VAL A 250 4.78 -4.18 -14.84
CA VAL A 250 4.58 -2.73 -14.75
C VAL A 250 3.75 -2.26 -15.93
N THR A 251 2.65 -1.59 -15.65
CA THR A 251 1.85 -0.87 -16.65
C THR A 251 1.87 0.60 -16.31
N ALA A 252 2.37 1.45 -17.21
CA ALA A 252 2.52 2.89 -17.01
C ALA A 252 1.82 3.66 -18.14
N THR A 253 0.91 4.57 -17.78
CA THR A 253 0.15 5.40 -18.74
C THR A 253 0.19 6.87 -18.32
N ASN A 254 0.59 7.76 -19.24
CA ASN A 254 0.71 9.21 -19.01
C ASN A 254 1.66 9.62 -17.85
N VAL A 255 2.71 8.84 -17.59
CA VAL A 255 3.66 9.03 -16.49
C VAL A 255 4.84 9.90 -16.92
N ASN A 256 4.92 11.10 -16.33
CA ASN A 256 5.99 12.08 -16.54
C ASN A 256 7.14 11.95 -15.52
N ASN A 257 7.36 10.77 -14.95
CA ASN A 257 8.37 10.51 -13.93
C ASN A 257 9.14 9.21 -14.19
N THR A 258 10.30 9.09 -13.57
CA THR A 258 11.12 7.87 -13.64
C THR A 258 10.58 6.79 -12.72
N LEU A 259 10.10 5.70 -13.33
CA LEU A 259 9.74 4.45 -12.67
C LEU A 259 10.96 3.54 -12.58
N SER A 260 11.19 2.90 -11.43
CA SER A 260 12.36 2.05 -11.17
C SER A 260 11.94 0.77 -10.45
N PHE A 261 12.18 -0.37 -11.11
CA PHE A 261 11.80 -1.71 -10.66
C PHE A 261 12.91 -2.73 -10.95
N CYS A 262 12.84 -3.90 -10.32
CA CYS A 262 13.70 -5.04 -10.60
C CYS A 262 12.93 -6.37 -10.60
N ALA A 263 13.52 -7.42 -11.17
CA ALA A 263 13.00 -8.79 -11.17
C ALA A 263 14.15 -9.80 -11.34
N LEU A 264 14.00 -11.03 -10.85
CA LEU A 264 14.98 -12.11 -11.01
C LEU A 264 14.74 -12.92 -12.30
N ASN A 265 13.50 -13.34 -12.55
CA ASN A 265 13.20 -14.21 -13.69
C ASN A 265 12.54 -13.46 -14.83
N THR A 266 11.48 -12.69 -14.55
CA THR A 266 10.65 -12.11 -15.60
C THR A 266 10.28 -10.68 -15.28
N MET A 267 10.57 -9.77 -16.21
CA MET A 267 10.07 -8.41 -16.17
C MET A 267 9.17 -8.15 -17.40
N ILE A 268 7.97 -7.66 -17.16
CA ILE A 268 7.02 -7.27 -18.21
C ILE A 268 6.70 -5.80 -18.01
N VAL A 269 6.89 -4.98 -19.03
CA VAL A 269 6.70 -3.53 -18.96
C VAL A 269 5.83 -3.06 -20.12
N ASN A 270 4.68 -2.46 -19.81
CA ASN A 270 3.78 -1.84 -20.76
C ASN A 270 3.75 -0.33 -20.52
N VAL A 271 4.16 0.46 -21.51
CA VAL A 271 4.36 1.91 -21.41
C VAL A 271 3.58 2.63 -22.50
N ILE A 272 2.74 3.58 -22.10
CA ILE A 272 1.92 4.39 -23.00
C ILE A 272 2.10 5.86 -22.61
N ASN A 273 2.57 6.70 -23.54
CA ASN A 273 2.82 8.13 -23.30
C ASN A 273 3.56 8.40 -21.98
N SER A 274 4.60 7.60 -21.69
CA SER A 274 5.29 7.62 -20.40
C SER A 274 6.80 7.39 -20.56
N THR A 275 7.57 7.76 -19.53
CA THR A 275 9.00 7.42 -19.45
C THR A 275 9.26 6.34 -18.40
N PHE A 276 10.01 5.30 -18.75
CA PHE A 276 10.40 4.20 -17.87
C PHE A 276 11.91 4.01 -17.86
N VAL A 277 12.52 3.77 -16.69
CA VAL A 277 13.96 3.51 -16.59
C VAL A 277 14.20 2.25 -15.75
N TYR A 278 14.79 1.22 -16.37
CA TYR A 278 15.21 0.05 -15.60
C TYR A 278 16.41 0.40 -14.69
N ASN A 279 16.40 -0.11 -13.45
CA ASN A 279 17.49 0.15 -12.52
C ASN A 279 18.75 -0.62 -12.91
N SER A 280 19.79 0.09 -13.34
CA SER A 280 21.02 -0.54 -13.83
C SER A 280 21.89 -1.19 -12.74
N THR A 281 21.60 -0.94 -11.46
CA THR A 281 22.38 -1.50 -10.34
C THR A 281 21.99 -2.93 -9.95
N GLN A 282 20.91 -3.47 -10.52
CA GLN A 282 20.36 -4.79 -10.19
C GLN A 282 20.75 -5.86 -11.24
N PRO A 283 20.73 -7.15 -10.88
CA PRO A 283 20.89 -8.22 -11.86
C PRO A 283 19.83 -8.08 -12.95
N CYS A 284 20.21 -8.37 -14.19
CA CYS A 284 19.25 -8.38 -15.29
C CYS A 284 18.33 -9.60 -15.13
N PRO A 285 17.01 -9.45 -15.34
CA PRO A 285 16.09 -10.58 -15.30
C PRO A 285 16.46 -11.61 -16.36
N THR A 286 16.02 -12.85 -16.16
CA THR A 286 16.21 -13.90 -17.18
C THR A 286 15.52 -13.54 -18.50
N ASN A 287 14.26 -13.08 -18.41
CA ASN A 287 13.46 -12.64 -19.55
C ASN A 287 12.92 -11.23 -19.32
N PHE A 288 12.89 -10.42 -20.37
CA PHE A 288 12.33 -9.07 -20.33
C PHE A 288 11.41 -8.85 -21.54
N THR A 289 10.17 -8.47 -21.31
CA THR A 289 9.21 -8.08 -22.36
C THR A 289 8.81 -6.62 -22.20
N ILE A 290 8.86 -5.86 -23.31
CA ILE A 290 8.49 -4.45 -23.36
C ILE A 290 7.48 -4.19 -24.45
N THR A 291 6.43 -3.44 -24.10
CA THR A 291 5.53 -2.80 -25.04
C THR A 291 5.57 -1.29 -24.80
N ALA A 292 6.05 -0.52 -25.76
CA ALA A 292 6.14 0.94 -25.69
C ALA A 292 5.34 1.59 -26.83
N SER A 293 4.46 2.53 -26.49
CA SER A 293 3.62 3.21 -27.49
C SER A 293 3.40 4.71 -27.21
N ASN A 294 3.02 5.46 -28.25
CA ASN A 294 2.57 6.85 -28.17
C ASN A 294 3.57 7.81 -27.51
N GLY A 295 4.79 7.89 -28.02
CA GLY A 295 5.84 8.80 -27.53
C GLY A 295 6.54 8.32 -26.26
N SER A 296 6.43 7.04 -25.93
CA SER A 296 7.05 6.49 -24.72
C SER A 296 8.57 6.40 -24.86
N ASN A 297 9.28 6.56 -23.75
CA ASN A 297 10.73 6.36 -23.68
C ASN A 297 11.07 5.31 -22.64
N VAL A 298 11.79 4.25 -23.02
CA VAL A 298 12.19 3.15 -22.14
C VAL A 298 13.71 3.03 -22.17
N PHE A 299 14.37 3.08 -21.01
CA PHE A 299 15.84 3.10 -20.91
C PHE A 299 16.41 1.97 -20.04
N ASN A 300 17.68 1.63 -20.29
CA ASN A 300 18.51 0.68 -19.55
C ASN A 300 17.97 -0.77 -19.54
N VAL A 301 17.24 -1.17 -20.57
CA VAL A 301 16.67 -2.51 -20.67
C VAL A 301 17.79 -3.55 -20.72
N CYS A 302 17.72 -4.57 -19.88
CA CYS A 302 18.68 -5.68 -19.93
C CYS A 302 18.04 -7.01 -19.54
N SER A 303 18.52 -8.11 -20.11
CA SER A 303 18.16 -9.46 -19.68
C SER A 303 19.36 -10.40 -19.83
N SER A 304 19.39 -11.51 -19.10
CA SER A 304 20.47 -12.51 -19.25
C SER A 304 20.20 -13.52 -20.37
N MET A 305 18.93 -13.76 -20.73
CA MET A 305 18.56 -14.64 -21.84
C MET A 305 17.80 -13.92 -22.95
N ASN A 306 16.51 -13.64 -22.74
CA ASN A 306 15.62 -13.19 -23.82
C ASN A 306 15.07 -11.78 -23.56
N THR A 307 15.08 -10.94 -24.59
CA THR A 307 14.40 -9.65 -24.58
C THR A 307 13.44 -9.56 -25.76
N ASP A 308 12.17 -9.31 -25.48
CA ASP A 308 11.13 -9.05 -26.49
C ASP A 308 10.73 -7.58 -26.43
N ILE A 309 10.84 -6.86 -27.55
CA ILE A 309 10.56 -5.43 -27.65
C ILE A 309 9.51 -5.18 -28.72
N TYR A 310 8.42 -4.53 -28.33
CA TYR A 310 7.39 -3.99 -29.21
C TYR A 310 7.36 -2.48 -29.04
N ALA A 311 7.79 -1.73 -30.07
CA ALA A 311 7.86 -0.28 -30.04
C ALA A 311 7.01 0.33 -31.16
N LYS A 312 6.14 1.27 -30.81
CA LYS A 312 5.32 2.04 -31.76
C LYS A 312 5.42 3.52 -31.46
N ASN A 313 5.96 4.31 -32.39
CA ASN A 313 6.16 5.76 -32.19
C ASN A 313 6.83 6.06 -30.83
N SER A 314 7.86 5.29 -30.46
CA SER A 314 8.45 5.29 -29.11
C SER A 314 9.95 4.99 -29.18
N THR A 315 10.70 5.40 -28.15
CA THR A 315 12.13 5.13 -28.03
C THR A 315 12.39 4.03 -27.01
N VAL A 316 13.20 3.02 -27.36
CA VAL A 316 13.64 1.97 -26.42
C VAL A 316 15.15 1.81 -26.50
N LEU A 317 15.83 1.92 -25.36
CA LEU A 317 17.28 1.81 -25.23
C LEU A 317 17.65 0.63 -24.33
N THR A 318 18.26 -0.41 -24.89
CA THR A 318 18.90 -1.47 -24.08
C THR A 318 20.24 -1.02 -23.52
N ASP A 319 20.65 -1.60 -22.40
CA ASP A 319 21.97 -1.38 -21.81
C ASP A 319 23.08 -1.95 -22.70
N GLU A 320 24.00 -1.09 -23.17
CA GLU A 320 25.09 -1.48 -24.06
C GLU A 320 26.11 -2.43 -23.42
N PHE A 321 26.16 -2.47 -22.09
CA PHE A 321 27.13 -3.26 -21.33
C PHE A 321 26.56 -4.60 -20.88
N ARG A 322 25.23 -4.79 -20.94
CA ARG A 322 24.53 -5.99 -20.45
C ARG A 322 23.56 -6.52 -21.51
N CYS A 323 24.17 -7.01 -22.60
CA CYS A 323 23.49 -7.54 -23.77
C CYS A 323 22.81 -8.89 -23.47
N SER A 324 21.60 -9.07 -23.99
CA SER A 324 20.86 -10.32 -23.90
C SER A 324 21.49 -11.42 -24.76
N SER A 325 21.13 -12.69 -24.54
CA SER A 325 21.49 -13.75 -25.48
C SER A 325 20.74 -13.58 -26.80
N VAL A 326 19.42 -13.43 -26.70
CA VAL A 326 18.52 -13.27 -27.84
C VAL A 326 17.65 -12.02 -27.65
N VAL A 327 17.49 -11.24 -28.71
CA VAL A 327 16.59 -10.09 -28.74
C VAL A 327 15.63 -10.20 -29.92
N ASN A 328 14.33 -10.14 -29.65
CA ASN A 328 13.28 -10.00 -30.65
C ASN A 328 12.76 -8.57 -30.62
N VAL A 329 12.78 -7.88 -31.77
CA VAL A 329 12.33 -6.49 -31.88
C VAL A 329 11.29 -6.37 -32.98
N THR A 330 10.15 -5.78 -32.64
CA THR A 330 9.17 -5.27 -33.59
C THR A 330 9.05 -3.76 -33.40
N ALA A 331 9.51 -2.99 -34.37
CA ALA A 331 9.45 -1.53 -34.36
C ALA A 331 8.55 -1.04 -35.50
N THR A 332 7.65 -0.12 -35.18
CA THR A 332 6.65 0.42 -36.12
C THR A 332 6.50 1.93 -35.96
N ASP A 333 6.11 2.61 -37.03
CA ASP A 333 6.01 4.08 -37.10
C ASP A 333 7.37 4.74 -36.79
N LEU A 334 7.38 5.93 -36.19
CA LEU A 334 8.59 6.67 -35.80
C LEU A 334 9.32 6.07 -34.57
N ALA A 335 9.32 4.75 -34.42
CA ALA A 335 10.00 4.09 -33.32
C ALA A 335 11.53 4.08 -33.51
N VAL A 336 12.27 4.31 -32.43
CA VAL A 336 13.74 4.23 -32.42
C VAL A 336 14.16 3.23 -31.34
N VAL A 337 14.80 2.13 -31.74
CA VAL A 337 15.18 1.06 -30.82
C VAL A 337 16.69 0.81 -30.88
N TYR A 338 17.36 0.83 -29.74
CA TYR A 338 18.76 0.42 -29.62
C TYR A 338 18.82 -0.91 -28.88
N VAL A 339 19.41 -1.92 -29.52
CA VAL A 339 19.50 -3.28 -28.98
C VAL A 339 20.92 -3.82 -28.96
N CYS A 340 21.22 -4.64 -27.95
CA CYS A 340 22.44 -5.43 -27.91
C CYS A 340 22.14 -6.91 -27.63
N ALA A 341 22.76 -7.81 -28.40
CA ALA A 341 22.69 -9.25 -28.18
C ALA A 341 24.04 -9.96 -28.39
N THR A 342 24.26 -11.06 -27.67
CA THR A 342 25.47 -11.88 -27.81
C THR A 342 25.30 -13.03 -28.80
N SER A 343 24.06 -13.50 -29.04
CA SER A 343 23.82 -14.68 -29.89
C SER A 343 22.99 -14.37 -31.13
N ALA A 344 21.84 -13.70 -31.00
CA ALA A 344 20.98 -13.40 -32.14
C ALA A 344 20.07 -12.19 -31.90
N ILE A 345 19.82 -11.44 -32.99
CA ILE A 345 18.86 -10.35 -33.05
C ILE A 345 17.86 -10.65 -34.17
N TYR A 346 16.59 -10.76 -33.82
CA TYR A 346 15.47 -10.91 -34.76
C TYR A 346 14.75 -9.58 -34.84
N ALA A 347 14.91 -8.86 -35.95
CA ALA A 347 14.40 -7.50 -36.08
C ALA A 347 13.37 -7.39 -37.21
N VAL A 348 12.22 -6.79 -36.89
CA VAL A 348 11.16 -6.38 -37.82
C VAL A 348 10.96 -4.88 -37.66
N ALA A 349 11.29 -4.11 -38.69
CA ALA A 349 11.09 -2.66 -38.72
C ALA A 349 10.12 -2.28 -39.85
N SER A 350 9.10 -1.47 -39.55
CA SER A 350 8.14 -0.97 -40.54
C SER A 350 7.77 0.50 -40.33
N PHE A 351 7.36 1.19 -41.41
CA PHE A 351 6.80 2.55 -41.38
C PHE A 351 7.70 3.65 -40.77
N ASN A 352 8.93 3.83 -41.27
CA ASN A 352 9.92 4.81 -40.78
C ASN A 352 10.49 4.50 -39.38
N ALA A 353 10.51 3.23 -38.98
CA ALA A 353 11.17 2.82 -37.75
C ALA A 353 12.69 2.69 -37.96
N THR A 354 13.46 2.92 -36.91
CA THR A 354 14.92 2.75 -36.91
C THR A 354 15.34 1.80 -35.79
N ILE A 355 16.10 0.77 -36.13
CA ILE A 355 16.70 -0.17 -35.16
C ILE A 355 18.21 -0.07 -35.26
N TYR A 356 18.85 0.41 -34.18
CA TYR A 356 20.29 0.33 -33.98
C TYR A 356 20.64 -0.97 -33.26
N TYR A 357 21.61 -1.72 -33.76
CA TYR A 357 21.92 -3.05 -33.21
C TYR A 357 23.41 -3.29 -32.99
N LYS A 358 23.75 -3.96 -31.88
CA LYS A 358 25.08 -4.46 -31.56
C LYS A 358 25.02 -5.97 -31.33
N GLY A 359 25.59 -6.75 -32.24
CA GLY A 359 25.59 -8.21 -32.17
C GLY A 359 25.19 -8.90 -33.48
N PRO A 360 25.03 -10.24 -33.47
CA PRO A 360 24.69 -11.01 -34.66
C PRO A 360 23.24 -10.77 -35.10
N LEU A 361 23.03 -10.22 -36.30
CA LEU A 361 21.70 -10.07 -36.89
C LEU A 361 21.25 -11.38 -37.56
N ALA A 362 20.06 -11.87 -37.21
CA ALA A 362 19.50 -13.10 -37.78
C ALA A 362 19.06 -12.90 -39.23
N SER A 363 19.21 -13.94 -40.06
CA SER A 363 18.94 -13.91 -41.51
C SER A 363 17.47 -13.69 -41.89
N ASN A 364 16.55 -13.92 -40.96
CA ASN A 364 15.11 -13.69 -41.11
C ASN A 364 14.67 -12.30 -40.59
N SER A 365 15.59 -11.39 -40.28
CA SER A 365 15.26 -10.00 -39.99
C SER A 365 14.71 -9.33 -41.26
N SER A 366 13.67 -8.50 -41.11
CA SER A 366 12.94 -7.90 -42.23
C SER A 366 12.78 -6.38 -42.08
N ILE A 367 12.85 -5.68 -43.19
CA ILE A 367 12.75 -4.22 -43.27
C ILE A 367 11.68 -3.85 -44.29
N ASP A 368 10.72 -3.03 -43.90
CA ASP A 368 9.75 -2.41 -44.81
C ASP A 368 9.70 -0.89 -44.61
N GLY A 369 10.27 -0.13 -45.55
CA GLY A 369 10.33 1.34 -45.48
C GLY A 369 10.98 1.88 -44.20
N SER A 370 12.01 1.20 -43.68
CA SER A 370 12.64 1.42 -42.37
C SER A 370 14.16 1.22 -42.43
N GLU A 371 14.87 1.45 -41.33
CA GLU A 371 16.33 1.30 -41.26
C GLU A 371 16.77 0.37 -40.13
N ILE A 372 17.70 -0.55 -40.43
CA ILE A 372 18.43 -1.36 -39.44
C ILE A 372 19.91 -1.03 -39.58
N ILE A 373 20.49 -0.45 -38.54
CA ILE A 373 21.81 0.19 -38.58
C ILE A 373 22.73 -0.46 -37.54
N PRO A 374 23.95 -0.88 -37.91
CA PRO A 374 24.94 -1.30 -36.93
C PRO A 374 25.23 -0.17 -35.94
N TRP A 375 25.13 -0.48 -34.65
CA TRP A 375 25.53 0.41 -33.57
C TRP A 375 27.04 0.30 -33.37
N VAL A 376 27.76 1.36 -33.78
CA VAL A 376 29.21 1.46 -33.71
C VAL A 376 29.68 1.89 -32.33
#